data_AF-A0A925J4U5-F1
#
_entry.id   AF-A0A925J4U5-F1
#
_cell.length_a   1.000
_cell.length_b   1.000
_cell.length_c   1.000
_cell.angle_alpha   90.00
_cell.angle_beta   90.00
_cell.angle_gamma   90.00
#
_symmetry.space_group_name_H-M   'P 1'
#
loop_
_entity.id
_entity.type
_entity.pdbx_description
1 polymer ?
#
loop_
_entity_poly.entity_id
_entity_poly.type
_entity_poly.pdbx_seq_one_letter_code
_entity_poly.pdbx_strand_id
1 'polypeptide(L)'
;GVYPFEALHLSHQLDTLLTLAAALATGAAATGRHVLLSIEKRSVGLVLLDDGRLCYANRFAYQATIDLVYYVLFVLNELKINPAELNGQAWGQIMPDGDVHRELAGYLPRLRVGEVPSSVEPGGAFADVPLSQYANLIKSMSE
;
A
#
# COMPACT_ATOMS: atom_id res chain seq x y z
N GLY A 1 -5.69 10.30 24.81
CA GLY A 1 -5.79 9.77 26.20
C GLY A 1 -4.39 9.54 26.71
N VAL A 2 -4.08 9.92 27.94
CA VAL A 2 -2.71 9.85 28.48
C VAL A 2 -2.43 8.40 28.91
N TYR A 3 -1.46 7.75 28.25
CA TYR A 3 -0.89 6.47 28.66
C TYR A 3 0.62 6.68 28.88
N PRO A 4 1.13 6.18 30.00
CA PRO A 4 1.49 7.02 31.14
C PRO A 4 2.75 7.87 30.88
N PHE A 5 2.57 9.11 30.42
CA PHE A 5 3.59 10.17 30.19
C PHE A 5 4.08 10.41 28.75
N GLU A 6 3.49 9.77 27.73
CA GLU A 6 3.73 10.13 26.32
C GLU A 6 2.44 10.53 25.60
N ALA A 7 2.57 11.39 24.58
CA ALA A 7 1.45 11.79 23.73
C ALA A 7 0.94 10.56 22.97
N LEU A 8 -0.32 10.18 23.21
CA LEU A 8 -0.93 9.06 22.48
C LEU A 8 -1.24 9.47 21.05
N HIS A 9 -0.42 9.01 20.11
CA HIS A 9 -0.66 9.16 18.68
C HIS A 9 -1.49 7.97 18.18
N LEU A 10 -2.74 8.23 17.81
CA LEU A 10 -3.61 7.26 17.14
C LEU A 10 -3.43 7.43 15.64
N SER A 11 -2.80 6.45 15.00
CA SER A 11 -2.70 6.35 13.54
C SER A 11 -3.72 5.33 13.03
N HIS A 12 -4.38 5.65 11.91
CA HIS A 12 -5.18 4.66 11.20
C HIS A 12 -4.25 3.72 10.42
N GLN A 13 -4.60 2.44 10.27
CA GLN A 13 -3.73 1.47 9.56
C GLN A 13 -3.44 1.85 8.10
N LEU A 14 -4.26 2.71 7.48
CA LEU A 14 -4.00 3.25 6.14
C LEU A 14 -3.04 4.44 6.12
N ASP A 15 -2.63 4.95 7.28
CA ASP A 15 -1.80 6.15 7.35
C ASP A 15 -0.51 6.01 6.55
N THR A 16 0.12 4.84 6.57
CA THR A 16 1.32 4.59 5.76
C THR A 16 1.04 4.75 4.28
N LEU A 17 -0.07 4.21 3.78
CA LEU A 17 -0.49 4.39 2.39
C LEU A 17 -0.80 5.86 2.08
N LEU A 18 -1.42 6.58 3.01
CA LEU A 18 -1.73 8.00 2.82
C LEU A 18 -0.47 8.87 2.82
N THR A 19 0.53 8.56 3.66
CA THR A 19 1.83 9.24 3.64
C THR A 19 2.58 8.96 2.34
N LEU A 20 2.59 7.71 1.87
CA LEU A 20 3.16 7.36 0.57
C LEU A 20 2.43 8.06 -0.58
N ALA A 21 1.10 8.12 -0.51
CA ALA A 21 0.28 8.82 -1.48
C ALA A 21 0.60 10.32 -1.51
N ALA A 22 0.79 10.95 -0.34
CA ALA A 22 1.20 12.36 -0.23
C ALA A 22 2.61 12.61 -0.79
N ALA A 23 3.55 11.68 -0.56
CA ALA A 23 4.89 11.77 -1.14
C ALA A 23 4.87 11.61 -2.67
N LEU A 24 4.06 10.68 -3.20
CA LEU A 24 3.88 10.51 -4.64
C LEU A 24 3.17 11.71 -5.27
N ALA A 25 2.18 12.29 -4.60
CA ALA A 25 1.44 13.46 -5.06
C ALA A 25 2.31 14.73 -5.15
N THR A 26 3.33 14.85 -4.30
CA THR A 26 4.27 15.99 -4.32
C THR A 26 5.50 15.74 -5.21
N GLY A 27 5.73 14.50 -5.65
CA GLY A 27 6.84 14.11 -6.50
C GLY A 27 6.59 14.34 -8.00
N ALA A 28 7.65 14.22 -8.81
CA ALA A 28 7.57 14.33 -10.26
C ALA A 28 6.72 13.23 -10.93
N ALA A 29 6.45 12.14 -10.22
CA ALA A 29 5.63 11.02 -10.68
C ALA A 29 4.13 11.18 -10.37
N ALA A 30 3.68 12.34 -9.88
CA ALA A 30 2.30 12.59 -9.50
C ALA A 30 1.30 12.53 -10.67
N THR A 31 1.77 12.70 -11.90
CA THR A 31 0.92 12.74 -13.10
C THR A 31 0.37 11.36 -13.46
N GLY A 32 -0.88 11.33 -13.90
CA GLY A 32 -1.63 10.12 -14.23
C GLY A 32 -2.30 9.46 -13.03
N ARG A 33 -2.88 8.28 -13.29
CA ARG A 33 -3.59 7.50 -12.27
C ARG A 33 -2.69 6.47 -11.62
N HIS A 34 -2.71 6.45 -10.30
CA HIS A 34 -1.93 5.52 -9.50
C HIS A 34 -2.82 4.74 -8.55
N VAL A 35 -2.56 3.45 -8.43
CA VAL A 35 -3.14 2.60 -7.40
C VAL A 35 -2.04 2.13 -6.45
N LEU A 36 -2.27 2.37 -5.16
CA LEU A 36 -1.36 2.01 -4.08
C LEU A 36 -2.05 0.94 -3.23
N LEU A 37 -1.40 -0.21 -3.10
CA LEU A 37 -1.92 -1.36 -2.36
C LEU A 37 -1.03 -1.65 -1.16
N SER A 38 -1.63 -1.79 0.03
CA SER A 38 -0.94 -2.34 1.20
C SER A 38 -1.61 -3.66 1.56
N ILE A 39 -0.86 -4.75 1.42
CA ILE A 39 -1.36 -6.11 1.57
C ILE A 39 -0.90 -6.62 2.92
N GLU A 40 -1.85 -6.96 3.78
CA GLU A 40 -1.61 -7.60 5.07
C GLU A 40 -2.33 -8.94 5.11
N LYS A 41 -1.94 -9.80 6.05
CA LYS A 41 -2.44 -11.20 6.17
C LYS A 41 -3.96 -11.39 6.03
N ARG A 42 -4.78 -10.41 6.41
CA ARG A 42 -6.25 -10.47 6.37
C ARG A 42 -6.92 -9.21 5.84
N SER A 43 -6.15 -8.30 5.25
CA SER A 43 -6.71 -7.06 4.75
C SER A 43 -5.87 -6.40 3.69
N VAL A 44 -6.54 -5.71 2.77
CA VAL A 44 -5.89 -4.90 1.75
C VAL A 44 -6.34 -3.45 1.91
N GLY A 45 -5.38 -2.55 2.03
CA GLY A 45 -5.58 -1.12 1.84
C GLY A 45 -5.44 -0.76 0.38
N LEU A 46 -6.35 0.05 -0.13
CA LEU A 46 -6.37 0.52 -1.52
C LEU A 46 -6.51 2.04 -1.52
N VAL A 47 -5.53 2.72 -2.11
CA VAL A 47 -5.54 4.16 -2.33
C VAL A 47 -5.43 4.43 -3.84
N LEU A 48 -6.28 5.33 -4.35
CA LEU A 48 -6.20 5.81 -5.73
C LEU A 48 -5.89 7.30 -5.76
N LEU A 49 -4.90 7.63 -6.58
CA LEU A 49 -4.55 9.00 -6.93
C LEU A 49 -4.87 9.24 -8.40
N ASP A 50 -5.41 10.42 -8.70
CA ASP A 50 -5.54 10.94 -10.06
C ASP A 50 -4.85 12.32 -10.11
N ASP A 51 -3.75 12.43 -10.86
CA ASP A 51 -2.91 13.62 -10.96
C ASP A 51 -2.53 14.20 -9.57
N GLY A 52 -2.08 13.32 -8.68
CA GLY A 52 -1.70 13.65 -7.30
C GLY A 52 -2.87 13.92 -6.35
N ARG A 53 -4.12 13.93 -6.82
CA ARG A 53 -5.30 14.10 -5.96
C ARG A 53 -5.79 12.76 -5.44
N LEU A 54 -6.02 12.68 -4.13
CA LEU A 54 -6.67 11.53 -3.51
C LEU A 54 -8.13 11.41 -3.97
N CYS A 55 -8.42 10.34 -4.71
CA CYS A 55 -9.75 10.05 -5.24
C CYS A 55 -10.45 8.94 -4.45
N TYR A 56 -9.69 8.02 -3.87
CA TYR A 56 -10.23 6.90 -3.10
C TYR A 56 -9.21 6.44 -2.06
N ALA A 57 -9.68 6.08 -0.87
CA ALA A 57 -8.90 5.41 0.16
C ALA A 57 -9.83 4.52 0.98
N ASN A 58 -9.63 3.21 0.92
CA ASN A 58 -10.43 2.29 1.72
C ASN A 58 -9.64 1.01 2.06
N ARG A 59 -10.15 0.25 3.02
CA ARG A 59 -9.59 -1.03 3.43
C ARG A 59 -10.65 -2.11 3.39
N PHE A 60 -10.26 -3.28 2.89
CA PHE A 60 -11.12 -4.45 2.82
C PHE A 60 -10.50 -5.58 3.62
N ALA A 61 -11.32 -6.27 4.42
CA ALA A 61 -10.93 -7.53 5.02
C ALA A 61 -11.14 -8.66 4.01
N TYR A 62 -10.18 -9.58 3.92
CA TYR A 62 -10.23 -10.69 2.97
C TYR A 62 -9.77 -11.99 3.65
N GLN A 63 -10.18 -13.14 3.12
CA GLN A 63 -9.81 -14.46 3.67
C GLN A 63 -8.92 -15.26 2.71
N ALA A 64 -9.11 -15.06 1.40
CA ALA A 64 -8.30 -15.68 0.35
C ALA A 64 -7.80 -14.65 -0.67
N THR A 65 -6.76 -15.01 -1.43
CA THR A 65 -6.19 -14.16 -2.49
C THR A 65 -7.25 -13.76 -3.53
N ILE A 66 -8.18 -14.65 -3.86
CA ILE A 66 -9.26 -14.37 -4.80
C ILE A 66 -10.17 -13.23 -4.35
N ASP A 67 -10.44 -13.13 -3.04
CA ASP A 67 -11.24 -12.04 -2.46
C ASP A 67 -10.50 -10.71 -2.59
N LEU A 68 -9.19 -10.70 -2.33
CA LEU A 68 -8.35 -9.51 -2.48
C LEU A 68 -8.42 -8.99 -3.92
N VAL A 69 -8.17 -9.87 -4.90
CA VAL A 69 -8.22 -9.52 -6.32
C VAL A 69 -9.60 -9.01 -6.69
N TYR A 70 -10.66 -9.69 -6.22
CA TYR A 70 -12.03 -9.25 -6.43
C TYR A 70 -12.28 -7.84 -5.91
N TYR A 71 -11.88 -7.51 -4.68
CA TYR A 71 -12.10 -6.16 -4.13
C TYR A 71 -11.36 -5.08 -4.90
N VAL A 72 -10.12 -5.34 -5.33
CA VAL A 72 -9.35 -4.40 -6.17
C VAL A 72 -10.10 -4.14 -7.47
N LEU A 73 -10.49 -5.19 -8.20
CA LEU A 73 -11.18 -5.05 -9.48
C LEU A 73 -12.58 -4.44 -9.32
N PHE A 74 -13.29 -4.77 -8.24
CA PHE A 74 -14.58 -4.19 -7.92
C PHE A 74 -14.50 -2.67 -7.78
N VAL A 75 -13.52 -2.17 -7.00
CA VAL A 75 -13.31 -0.72 -6.83
C VAL A 75 -12.97 -0.05 -8.15
N LEU A 76 -12.07 -0.65 -8.96
CA LEU A 76 -11.71 -0.10 -10.26
C LEU A 76 -12.92 -0.02 -11.20
N ASN A 77 -13.76 -1.05 -11.20
CA ASN A 77 -14.98 -1.09 -11.99
C ASN A 77 -16.02 -0.05 -11.52
N GLU A 78 -16.25 0.11 -10.22
CA GLU A 78 -17.15 1.14 -9.68
C GLU A 78 -16.71 2.54 -10.08
N LEU A 79 -15.39 2.79 -10.07
CA LEU A 79 -14.81 4.08 -10.45
C LEU A 79 -14.64 4.23 -11.98
N LYS A 80 -15.02 3.21 -12.76
CA LYS A 80 -14.88 3.16 -14.23
C LYS A 80 -13.45 3.40 -14.71
N ILE A 81 -12.47 2.89 -13.96
CA ILE A 81 -11.05 3.02 -14.29
C ILE A 81 -10.59 1.77 -15.03
N ASN A 82 -9.87 1.97 -16.15
CA ASN A 82 -9.22 0.89 -16.88
C ASN A 82 -7.95 0.43 -16.13
N PRO A 83 -7.87 -0.83 -15.66
CA PRO A 83 -6.70 -1.36 -14.96
C PRO A 83 -5.40 -1.28 -15.77
N ALA A 84 -5.47 -1.34 -17.10
CA ALA A 84 -4.28 -1.31 -17.98
C ALA A 84 -3.56 0.05 -18.03
N GLU A 85 -4.24 1.12 -17.65
CA GLU A 85 -3.73 2.50 -17.68
C GLU A 85 -3.16 2.94 -16.33
N LEU A 86 -3.47 2.22 -15.26
CA LEU A 86 -3.05 2.51 -13.90
C LEU A 86 -1.59 2.13 -13.66
N ASN A 87 -0.85 3.03 -13.04
CA ASN A 87 0.45 2.69 -12.46
C ASN A 87 0.21 2.10 -11.07
N GLY A 88 0.63 0.85 -10.86
CA GLY A 88 0.37 0.13 -9.62
C GLY A 88 1.62 0.00 -8.76
N GLN A 89 1.50 0.28 -7.47
CA GLN A 89 2.52 -0.06 -6.48
C GLN A 89 1.90 -0.83 -5.32
N ALA A 90 2.51 -1.95 -4.95
CA ALA A 90 2.05 -2.79 -3.86
C ALA A 90 3.14 -3.00 -2.80
N TRP A 91 2.78 -2.86 -1.53
CA TRP A 91 3.64 -3.09 -0.37
C TRP A 91 2.99 -4.09 0.59
N GLY A 92 3.75 -4.52 1.60
CA GLY A 92 3.31 -5.45 2.62
C GLY A 92 3.67 -6.89 2.27
N GLN A 93 2.79 -7.83 2.62
CA GLN A 93 2.98 -9.27 2.43
C GLN A 93 2.76 -9.67 0.96
N ILE A 94 3.53 -9.08 0.06
CA ILE A 94 3.56 -9.38 -1.36
C ILE A 94 5.00 -9.70 -1.77
N MET A 95 5.15 -10.83 -2.46
CA MET A 95 6.41 -11.25 -3.07
C MET A 95 6.27 -11.20 -4.59
N PRO A 96 7.31 -10.77 -5.35
CA PRO A 96 7.24 -10.67 -6.81
C PRO A 96 6.85 -11.99 -7.52
N ASP A 97 7.16 -13.13 -6.93
CA ASP A 97 6.87 -14.48 -7.43
C ASP A 97 5.66 -15.16 -6.76
N GLY A 98 5.09 -14.52 -5.74
CA GLY A 98 3.97 -15.03 -4.95
C GLY A 98 2.63 -14.95 -5.66
N ASP A 99 1.67 -15.78 -5.21
CA ASP A 99 0.36 -15.94 -5.85
C ASP A 99 -0.40 -14.62 -5.96
N VAL A 100 -0.38 -13.78 -4.92
CA VAL A 100 -1.07 -12.48 -4.90
C VAL A 100 -0.55 -11.56 -6.00
N HIS A 101 0.77 -11.48 -6.18
CA HIS A 101 1.36 -10.65 -7.23
C HIS A 101 1.01 -11.19 -8.61
N ARG A 102 1.10 -12.51 -8.81
CA ARG A 102 0.81 -13.16 -10.09
C ARG A 102 -0.64 -12.93 -10.53
N GLU A 103 -1.59 -13.13 -9.61
CA GLU A 103 -3.01 -12.91 -9.87
C GLU A 103 -3.30 -11.44 -10.18
N LEU A 104 -2.77 -10.50 -9.38
CA LEU A 104 -2.98 -9.07 -9.63
C LEU A 104 -2.31 -8.59 -10.91
N ALA A 105 -1.11 -9.08 -11.24
CA ALA A 105 -0.37 -8.70 -12.44
C ALA A 105 -1.10 -9.08 -13.73
N GLY A 106 -1.96 -10.12 -13.70
CA GLY A 106 -2.83 -10.47 -14.81
C GLY A 106 -3.84 -9.37 -15.18
N TYR A 107 -4.21 -8.52 -14.22
CA TYR A 107 -5.16 -7.41 -14.42
C TYR A 107 -4.50 -6.03 -14.39
N LEU A 108 -3.42 -5.89 -13.61
CA LEU A 108 -2.66 -4.65 -13.43
C LEU A 108 -1.27 -4.82 -14.06
N PRO A 109 -1.13 -4.65 -15.39
CA PRO A 109 0.11 -4.95 -16.10
C PRO A 109 1.28 -4.05 -15.70
N ARG A 110 1.01 -2.90 -15.08
CA ARG A 110 2.02 -1.96 -14.57
C ARG A 110 2.15 -2.02 -13.05
N LEU A 111 1.68 -3.09 -12.42
CA LEU A 111 1.88 -3.33 -11.00
C LEU A 111 3.34 -3.64 -10.72
N ARG A 112 3.91 -2.97 -9.73
CA ARG A 112 5.24 -3.24 -9.21
C ARG A 112 5.16 -3.44 -7.72
N VAL A 113 6.01 -4.33 -7.18
CA VAL A 113 6.23 -4.38 -5.75
C VAL A 113 7.04 -3.13 -5.38
N GLY A 114 6.55 -2.35 -4.44
CA GLY A 114 7.22 -1.15 -3.98
C GLY A 114 8.50 -1.50 -3.23
N GLU A 115 9.58 -0.80 -3.55
CA GLU A 115 10.86 -0.94 -2.88
C GLU A 115 10.80 -0.22 -1.53
N VAL A 116 11.32 -0.83 -0.48
CA VAL A 116 11.53 -0.13 0.79
C VAL A 116 12.77 0.73 0.63
N PRO A 117 12.71 2.05 0.91
CA PRO A 117 13.90 2.89 0.85
C PRO A 117 14.97 2.34 1.79
N SER A 118 16.18 2.14 1.28
CA SER A 118 17.36 1.63 1.99
C SER A 118 17.80 2.49 3.17
N SER A 119 17.21 3.68 3.36
CA SER A 119 17.43 4.57 4.49
C SER A 119 16.66 4.16 5.76
N VAL A 120 15.84 3.12 5.70
CA VAL A 120 15.15 2.57 6.86
C VAL A 120 15.90 1.32 7.29
N GLU A 121 16.95 1.49 8.09
CA GLU A 121 17.57 0.34 8.74
C GLU A 121 16.63 -0.16 9.85
N PRO A 122 16.17 -1.42 9.78
CA PRO A 122 15.44 -2.01 10.88
C PRO A 122 16.35 -1.97 12.11
N GLY A 123 15.96 -1.23 13.14
CA GLY A 123 16.65 -1.24 14.42
C GLY A 123 16.87 -2.69 14.85
N GLY A 124 18.07 -3.01 15.35
CA GLY A 124 18.72 -4.34 15.35
C GLY A 124 17.96 -5.57 15.89
N ALA A 125 16.70 -5.46 16.28
CA ALA A 125 15.79 -6.56 16.57
C ALA A 125 15.09 -7.15 15.32
N PHE A 126 15.22 -6.57 14.13
CA PHE A 126 14.48 -6.99 12.92
C PHE A 126 15.35 -7.28 11.68
N ALA A 127 16.65 -7.54 11.86
CA ALA A 127 17.62 -7.73 10.78
C ALA A 127 17.31 -8.90 9.81
N ASP A 128 16.53 -9.90 10.25
CA ASP A 128 16.23 -11.10 9.46
C ASP A 128 14.84 -11.05 8.77
N VAL A 129 14.16 -9.91 8.77
CA VAL A 129 12.78 -9.80 8.26
C VAL A 129 12.73 -8.98 6.97
N PRO A 130 12.16 -9.51 5.86
CA PRO A 130 12.03 -8.75 4.61
C PRO A 130 11.19 -7.49 4.82
N LEU A 131 11.82 -6.32 4.72
CA LEU A 131 11.25 -5.01 5.02
C LEU A 131 9.98 -4.68 4.20
N SER A 132 9.82 -5.26 3.01
CA SER A 132 8.60 -5.11 2.20
C SER A 132 7.34 -5.53 2.97
N GLN A 133 7.47 -6.43 3.95
CA GLN A 133 6.37 -6.99 4.73
C GLN A 133 5.78 -6.04 5.79
N TYR A 134 6.44 -4.92 6.10
CA TYR A 134 6.00 -4.04 7.18
C TYR A 134 6.16 -2.54 6.86
N ALA A 135 5.48 -2.08 5.82
CA ALA A 135 5.34 -0.64 5.56
C ALA A 135 4.82 0.13 6.80
N ASN A 136 4.01 -0.52 7.65
CA ASN A 136 3.48 0.05 8.89
C ASN A 136 4.54 0.30 9.98
N LEU A 137 5.67 -0.44 9.97
CA LEU A 137 6.75 -0.25 10.94
C LEU A 137 7.65 0.95 10.59
N ILE A 138 7.78 1.29 9.30
CA ILE A 138 8.58 2.42 8.84
C ILE A 138 8.09 3.74 9.44
N LYS A 139 6.76 3.92 9.53
CA LYS A 139 6.16 5.12 10.11
C LYS A 139 6.49 5.29 11.61
N SER A 140 6.61 4.18 12.36
CA SER A 140 6.96 4.23 13.79
C SER A 140 8.44 4.51 14.09
N MET A 141 9.29 4.56 13.06
CA MET A 141 10.74 4.79 13.22
C MET A 141 11.20 6.18 12.74
N SER A 142 10.32 6.97 12.13
CA SER A 142 10.66 8.30 11.61
C SER A 142 10.14 9.47 12.48
N GLU A 143 9.71 9.19 13.71
CA GLU A 143 9.31 10.19 14.72
C GLU A 143 10.29 10.20 15.90
#